data_AF-A0A6I7MVN6-F1
#
_entry.id   AF-A0A6I7MVN6-F1
#
_cell.length_a   1.000
_cell.length_b   1.000
_cell.length_c   1.000
_cell.angle_alpha   90.00
_cell.angle_beta   90.00
_cell.angle_gamma   90.00
#
_symmetry.space_group_name_H-M   'P 1'
#
loop_
_entity.id
_entity.type
_entity.pdbx_description
1 polymer ?
#
loop_
_entity_poly.entity_id
_entity_poly.type
_entity_poly.pdbx_seq_one_letter_code
_entity_poly.pdbx_strand_id
1 'polypeptide(L)'
;MSQKQIWKEYQFIGGILFLLLYWYFGYDGITFSDDVTYLKFGQSLWSGEKFPDDSHFGHRWGAFVFSGLLTFLLGFSDKIGSIASLAFVLGTFLLLYAQLNHKSEKYWFTVFFCTQVYFLHFVNKVYPDPILAFWICLVPVAATYRSKYPFLMALTISLAFIIGFSTKEMMVFLIPFPIILFILDWRNGQNLKYHFYFITCAVAVLSIYFSSYYFITGEFFSRLSSVNEGHYISEFTYADKGISTIAKRLTYLPLVTFVERSYWIWLVMAIPGIIKALKTKQMFFLEMALLLICLFTGFWFMSSTLEFYNPIYLNPRHLVILVPVLAVMISFGFTEWKTYKLWTFALLLLGALISLAVLDYKMALYLIVFASVFIFWHNKKLIQLVIPVLLLGPVLMSIYYQKEKKNYNHFKSTLNNTILKTDIQKSIIINNFVFFSKKIILDQNNLSYSNVKDIQSDVEIVLSQEKGFKLFIYKYYLHAYPEEDQYLQDFRKEIENNGYTEKVLMEDNWIVISQFSRIN
;
A
#
# COMPACT_ATOMS: atom_id res chain seq x y z
N MET A 1 -23.21 23.05 4.27
CA MET A 1 -23.50 22.39 5.56
C MET A 1 -22.50 22.92 6.58
N SER A 2 -22.90 23.32 7.80
CA SER A 2 -21.91 23.83 8.76
C SER A 2 -21.04 22.66 9.26
N GLN A 3 -19.74 22.87 9.44
CA GLN A 3 -18.80 21.84 9.96
C GLN A 3 -19.30 21.20 11.27
N LYS A 4 -20.13 21.91 12.05
CA LYS A 4 -20.74 21.41 13.30
C LYS A 4 -21.73 20.26 13.11
N GLN A 5 -22.26 20.01 11.90
CA GLN A 5 -23.27 18.97 11.66
C GLN A 5 -22.69 17.62 11.22
N ILE A 6 -21.45 17.61 10.68
CA ILE A 6 -20.79 16.40 10.16
C ILE A 6 -20.49 15.39 11.28
N TRP A 7 -20.03 15.87 12.44
CA TRP A 7 -19.63 15.02 13.58
C TRP A 7 -20.76 14.24 14.24
N LYS A 8 -22.03 14.55 13.92
CA LYS A 8 -23.21 13.87 14.48
C LYS A 8 -23.77 12.78 13.58
N GLU A 9 -23.17 12.55 12.42
CA GLU A 9 -23.63 11.54 11.47
C GLU A 9 -23.05 10.16 11.83
N TYR A 10 -23.93 9.16 12.01
CA TYR A 10 -23.49 7.80 12.35
C TYR A 10 -22.55 7.17 11.31
N GLN A 11 -22.67 7.56 10.02
CA GLN A 11 -21.77 7.10 8.95
C GLN A 11 -20.35 7.61 9.12
N PHE A 12 -20.21 8.86 9.58
CA PHE A 12 -18.92 9.47 9.87
C PHE A 12 -18.26 8.78 11.08
N ILE A 13 -19.00 8.71 12.19
CA ILE A 13 -18.51 8.10 13.44
C ILE A 13 -18.17 6.63 13.18
N GLY A 14 -19.03 5.90 12.48
CA GLY A 14 -18.82 4.49 12.14
C GLY A 14 -17.58 4.27 11.28
N GLY A 15 -17.33 5.12 10.28
CA GLY A 15 -16.13 5.01 9.44
C GLY A 15 -14.85 5.29 10.20
N ILE A 16 -14.80 6.38 10.98
CA ILE A 16 -13.63 6.73 11.81
C ILE A 16 -13.37 5.65 12.84
N LEU A 17 -14.39 5.24 13.59
CA LEU A 17 -14.26 4.21 14.61
C LEU A 17 -13.80 2.89 13.99
N PHE A 18 -14.36 2.50 12.84
CA PHE A 18 -13.92 1.31 12.13
C PHE A 18 -12.44 1.37 11.76
N LEU A 19 -11.96 2.46 11.18
CA LEU A 19 -10.55 2.61 10.78
C LEU A 19 -9.61 2.56 11.99
N LEU A 20 -9.99 3.19 13.11
CA LEU A 20 -9.23 3.15 14.36
C LEU A 20 -9.20 1.72 14.96
N LEU A 21 -10.35 1.06 15.02
CA LEU A 21 -10.45 -0.32 15.53
C LEU A 21 -9.72 -1.29 14.60
N TYR A 22 -9.82 -1.13 13.29
CA TYR A 22 -9.08 -1.93 12.31
C TYR A 22 -7.57 -1.71 12.44
N TRP A 23 -7.13 -0.47 12.61
CA TRP A 23 -5.72 -0.19 12.88
C TRP A 23 -5.28 -0.89 14.16
N TYR A 24 -6.05 -0.79 15.24
CA TYR A 24 -5.67 -1.40 16.52
C TYR A 24 -5.70 -2.93 16.47
N PHE A 25 -6.84 -3.54 16.13
CA PHE A 25 -7.06 -4.98 16.18
C PHE A 25 -6.55 -5.72 14.95
N GLY A 26 -6.51 -5.08 13.79
CA GLY A 26 -6.06 -5.67 12.52
C GLY A 26 -4.54 -5.67 12.34
N TYR A 27 -3.78 -5.22 13.33
CA TYR A 27 -2.33 -5.21 13.27
C TYR A 27 -1.75 -6.64 13.39
N ASP A 28 -0.85 -6.95 12.46
CA ASP A 28 -0.24 -8.27 12.24
C ASP A 28 1.31 -8.20 12.16
N GLY A 29 1.92 -7.11 12.62
CA GLY A 29 3.38 -6.89 12.56
C GLY A 29 3.88 -6.22 11.29
N ILE A 30 5.18 -6.32 11.00
CA ILE A 30 5.78 -5.85 9.75
C ILE A 30 5.57 -6.84 8.58
N THR A 31 5.86 -6.39 7.37
CA THR A 31 5.98 -7.22 6.16
C THR A 31 7.41 -7.62 5.86
N PHE A 32 8.38 -7.07 6.61
CA PHE A 32 9.82 -7.33 6.49
C PHE A 32 10.44 -6.83 5.18
N SER A 33 9.81 -5.86 4.53
CA SER A 33 10.20 -5.37 3.20
C SER A 33 10.32 -3.83 3.22
N ASP A 34 9.57 -3.14 2.35
CA ASP A 34 9.57 -1.68 2.20
C ASP A 34 9.33 -0.95 3.53
N ASP A 35 8.47 -1.49 4.40
CA ASP A 35 8.15 -0.87 5.69
C ASP A 35 9.34 -0.75 6.63
N VAL A 36 10.23 -1.76 6.64
CA VAL A 36 11.46 -1.74 7.44
C VAL A 36 12.41 -0.69 6.91
N THR A 37 12.57 -0.62 5.59
CA THR A 37 13.44 0.36 4.93
C THR A 37 12.96 1.78 5.20
N TYR A 38 11.67 2.05 5.04
CA TYR A 38 11.09 3.37 5.32
C TYR A 38 11.19 3.77 6.79
N LEU A 39 10.99 2.82 7.72
CA LEU A 39 11.19 3.08 9.14
C LEU A 39 12.64 3.47 9.43
N LYS A 40 13.62 2.72 8.90
CA LYS A 40 15.04 3.03 9.07
C LYS A 40 15.42 4.39 8.49
N PHE A 41 14.99 4.70 7.26
CA PHE A 41 15.28 6.00 6.62
C PHE A 41 14.65 7.16 7.35
N GLY A 42 13.39 7.02 7.78
CA GLY A 42 12.74 8.00 8.62
C GLY A 42 13.51 8.25 9.91
N GLN A 43 13.87 7.18 10.62
CA GLN A 43 14.62 7.31 11.86
C GLN A 43 15.98 7.98 11.65
N SER A 44 16.75 7.54 10.66
CA SER A 44 18.08 8.10 10.35
C SER A 44 18.00 9.58 9.98
N LEU A 45 17.00 9.98 9.18
CA LEU A 45 16.78 11.38 8.82
C LEU A 45 16.60 12.26 10.06
N TRP A 46 15.74 11.85 10.99
CA TRP A 46 15.43 12.65 12.19
C TRP A 46 16.49 12.56 13.29
N SER A 47 17.25 11.46 13.35
CA SER A 47 18.39 11.35 14.27
C SER A 47 19.68 12.01 13.76
N GLY A 48 19.69 12.47 12.50
CA GLY A 48 20.90 13.01 11.87
C GLY A 48 21.96 11.94 11.57
N GLU A 49 21.57 10.66 11.56
CA GLU A 49 22.42 9.56 11.13
C GLU A 49 22.55 9.54 9.60
N LYS A 50 23.65 8.96 9.11
CA LYS A 50 23.80 8.72 7.67
C LYS A 50 22.67 7.83 7.16
N PHE A 51 22.19 8.11 5.96
CA PHE A 51 21.23 7.23 5.30
C PHE A 51 21.85 5.83 5.14
N PRO A 52 21.09 4.76 5.43
CA PRO A 52 21.59 3.38 5.35
C PRO A 52 22.06 2.97 3.95
N ASP A 53 21.49 3.55 2.90
CA ASP A 53 21.92 3.36 1.51
C ASP A 53 21.39 4.49 0.59
N ASP A 54 21.97 4.62 -0.60
CA ASP A 54 21.54 5.54 -1.67
C ASP A 54 20.54 4.88 -2.65
N SER A 55 19.73 3.92 -2.16
CA SER A 55 18.77 3.23 -3.02
C SER A 55 17.62 4.15 -3.46
N HIS A 56 16.88 3.69 -4.46
CA HIS A 56 15.63 4.30 -4.91
C HIS A 56 14.64 4.65 -3.78
N PHE A 57 14.65 3.85 -2.70
CA PHE A 57 13.82 4.07 -1.53
C PHE A 57 14.25 5.33 -0.74
N GLY A 58 15.55 5.66 -0.73
CA GLY A 58 16.12 6.81 -0.02
C GLY A 58 15.66 8.15 -0.59
N HIS A 59 15.23 8.14 -1.84
CA HIS A 59 14.71 9.31 -2.55
C HIS A 59 13.18 9.49 -2.42
N ARG A 60 12.48 8.54 -1.79
CA ARG A 60 11.02 8.60 -1.57
C ARG A 60 10.67 9.28 -0.24
N TRP A 61 11.10 10.52 -0.04
CA TRP A 61 10.96 11.22 1.25
C TRP A 61 9.52 11.32 1.72
N GLY A 62 8.57 11.49 0.79
CA GLY A 62 7.14 11.52 1.12
C GLY A 62 6.63 10.24 1.79
N ALA A 63 7.33 9.11 1.61
CA ALA A 63 6.98 7.82 2.20
C ALA A 63 7.40 7.69 3.67
N PHE A 64 8.50 8.31 4.08
CA PHE A 64 9.14 8.01 5.37
C PHE A 64 9.35 9.19 6.32
N VAL A 65 9.29 10.44 5.84
CA VAL A 65 9.55 11.62 6.69
C VAL A 65 8.56 11.67 7.86
N PHE A 66 7.26 11.50 7.60
CA PHE A 66 6.25 11.63 8.64
C PHE A 66 6.25 10.44 9.61
N SER A 67 6.44 9.21 9.11
CA SER A 67 6.57 8.04 9.98
C SER A 67 7.83 8.12 10.84
N GLY A 68 8.94 8.57 10.26
CA GLY A 68 10.20 8.79 10.96
C GLY A 68 10.08 9.81 12.09
N LEU A 69 9.33 10.89 11.87
CA LEU A 69 9.09 11.90 12.90
C LEU A 69 8.36 11.29 14.10
N LEU A 70 7.33 10.49 13.84
CA LEU A 70 6.55 9.85 14.89
C LEU A 70 7.38 8.82 15.66
N THR A 71 8.21 8.02 14.99
CA THR A 71 9.09 7.06 15.66
C THR A 71 10.22 7.74 16.42
N PHE A 72 10.71 8.88 15.94
CA PHE A 72 11.70 9.68 16.64
C PHE A 72 11.13 10.27 17.94
N LEU A 73 9.91 10.81 17.89
CA LEU A 73 9.28 11.46 19.04
C LEU A 73 8.68 10.50 20.07
N LEU A 74 8.10 9.38 19.62
CA LEU A 74 7.31 8.48 20.47
C LEU A 74 7.99 7.12 20.72
N GLY A 75 9.13 6.86 20.08
CA GLY A 75 9.88 5.61 20.18
C GLY A 75 9.90 4.81 18.88
N PHE A 76 11.03 4.16 18.60
CA PHE A 76 11.25 3.43 17.36
C PHE A 76 10.49 2.10 17.35
N SER A 77 9.33 2.11 16.69
CA SER A 77 8.43 0.96 16.57
C SER A 77 7.67 1.03 15.25
N ASP A 78 7.45 -0.12 14.62
CA ASP A 78 6.63 -0.22 13.42
C ASP A 78 5.17 0.16 13.66
N LYS A 79 4.63 -0.19 14.83
CA LYS A 79 3.26 0.19 15.20
C LYS A 79 3.13 1.71 15.30
N ILE A 80 4.10 2.38 15.90
CA ILE A 80 4.14 3.85 16.00
C ILE A 80 4.29 4.48 14.61
N GLY A 81 5.22 3.98 13.79
CA GLY A 81 5.38 4.48 12.42
C GLY A 81 4.11 4.35 11.58
N SER A 82 3.32 3.28 11.77
CA SER A 82 2.05 3.07 11.04
C SER A 82 0.97 4.11 11.37
N ILE A 83 1.11 4.90 12.44
CA ILE A 83 0.22 6.04 12.74
C ILE A 83 0.23 7.04 11.58
N ALA A 84 1.36 7.19 10.88
CA ALA A 84 1.43 8.00 9.66
C ALA A 84 0.41 7.52 8.62
N SER A 85 0.42 6.24 8.27
CA SER A 85 -0.52 5.65 7.31
C SER A 85 -1.98 5.81 7.77
N LEU A 86 -2.26 5.57 9.05
CA LEU A 86 -3.58 5.82 9.62
C LEU A 86 -4.01 7.28 9.47
N ALA A 87 -3.13 8.24 9.78
CA ALA A 87 -3.42 9.66 9.69
C ALA A 87 -3.76 10.08 8.24
N PHE A 88 -3.02 9.60 7.25
CA PHE A 88 -3.30 9.88 5.84
C PHE A 88 -4.58 9.19 5.33
N VAL A 89 -4.90 7.99 5.82
CA VAL A 89 -6.18 7.31 5.49
C VAL A 89 -7.36 8.05 6.10
N LEU A 90 -7.27 8.44 7.37
CA LEU A 90 -8.27 9.28 8.03
C LEU A 90 -8.40 10.62 7.31
N GLY A 91 -7.28 11.26 6.97
CA GLY A 91 -7.25 12.49 6.19
C GLY A 91 -7.97 12.33 4.84
N THR A 92 -7.72 11.24 4.12
CA THR A 92 -8.40 10.92 2.85
C THR A 92 -9.90 10.72 3.05
N PHE A 93 -10.28 9.97 4.08
CA PHE A 93 -11.68 9.74 4.44
C PHE A 93 -12.39 11.07 4.74
N LEU A 94 -11.82 11.90 5.62
CA LEU A 94 -12.37 13.20 6.01
C LEU A 94 -12.49 14.15 4.81
N LEU A 95 -11.43 14.21 4.00
CA LEU A 95 -11.35 15.06 2.81
C LEU A 95 -12.49 14.75 1.84
N LEU A 96 -12.70 13.47 1.52
CA LEU A 96 -13.73 13.05 0.56
C LEU A 96 -15.13 13.06 1.18
N TYR A 97 -15.29 12.60 2.43
CA TYR A 97 -16.58 12.60 3.13
C TYR A 97 -17.18 14.01 3.23
N ALA A 98 -16.34 15.03 3.44
CA ALA A 98 -16.76 16.42 3.52
C ALA A 98 -17.34 16.98 2.20
N GLN A 99 -17.02 16.36 1.06
CA GLN A 99 -17.54 16.76 -0.26
C GLN A 99 -18.91 16.14 -0.57
N LEU A 100 -19.32 15.11 0.17
CA LEU A 100 -20.59 14.43 -0.05
C LEU A 100 -21.73 15.19 0.63
N ASN A 101 -22.82 15.40 -0.10
CA ASN A 101 -23.94 16.20 0.39
C ASN A 101 -25.09 15.32 0.92
N HIS A 102 -25.33 14.16 0.30
CA HIS A 102 -26.48 13.33 0.65
C HIS A 102 -26.09 12.24 1.66
N LYS A 103 -26.97 11.99 2.66
CA LYS A 103 -26.75 10.97 3.71
C LYS A 103 -26.53 9.56 3.13
N SER A 104 -27.19 9.24 2.03
CA SER A 104 -27.04 7.96 1.34
C SER A 104 -25.70 7.82 0.61
N GLU A 105 -25.18 8.90 0.01
CA GLU A 105 -23.84 8.92 -0.59
C GLU A 105 -22.81 8.67 0.51
N LYS A 106 -22.88 9.44 1.60
CA LYS A 106 -22.01 9.27 2.77
C LYS A 106 -22.01 7.84 3.32
N TYR A 107 -23.19 7.21 3.40
CA TYR A 107 -23.31 5.82 3.82
C TYR A 107 -22.55 4.86 2.88
N TRP A 108 -22.82 4.91 1.58
CA TRP A 108 -22.17 4.02 0.62
C TRP A 108 -20.68 4.29 0.47
N PHE A 109 -20.27 5.56 0.54
CA PHE A 109 -18.87 5.94 0.61
C PHE A 109 -18.19 5.29 1.82
N THR A 110 -18.75 5.45 3.02
CA THR A 110 -18.17 4.85 4.24
C THR A 110 -18.04 3.34 4.09
N VAL A 111 -19.08 2.65 3.63
CA VAL A 111 -19.07 1.19 3.45
C VAL A 111 -17.94 0.77 2.50
N PHE A 112 -17.87 1.33 1.30
CA PHE A 112 -16.89 0.89 0.30
C PHE A 112 -15.46 1.37 0.58
N PHE A 113 -15.29 2.52 1.22
CA PHE A 113 -13.98 3.01 1.65
C PHE A 113 -13.40 2.12 2.76
N CYS A 114 -14.25 1.70 3.70
CA CYS A 114 -13.85 0.97 4.90
C CYS A 114 -13.88 -0.56 4.74
N THR A 115 -13.98 -1.10 3.53
CA THR A 115 -14.11 -2.57 3.35
C THR A 115 -13.20 -3.18 2.28
N GLN A 116 -12.35 -2.39 1.64
CA GLN A 116 -11.41 -2.93 0.66
C GLN A 116 -10.18 -3.50 1.39
N VAL A 117 -10.01 -4.82 1.33
CA VAL A 117 -9.02 -5.58 2.13
C VAL A 117 -7.59 -5.10 1.91
N TYR A 118 -7.15 -4.86 0.67
CA TYR A 118 -5.80 -4.42 0.37
C TYR A 118 -5.52 -2.99 0.87
N PHE A 119 -6.45 -2.06 0.68
CA PHE A 119 -6.34 -0.69 1.18
C PHE A 119 -6.26 -0.68 2.71
N LEU A 120 -7.10 -1.47 3.38
CA LEU A 120 -7.06 -1.60 4.83
C LEU A 120 -5.78 -2.27 5.31
N HIS A 121 -5.25 -3.27 4.60
CA HIS A 121 -3.97 -3.91 4.95
C HIS A 121 -2.85 -2.87 5.14
N PHE A 122 -2.76 -1.88 4.24
CA PHE A 122 -1.74 -0.83 4.32
C PHE A 122 -1.99 0.24 5.39
N VAL A 123 -3.17 0.28 6.03
CA VAL A 123 -3.42 1.15 7.20
C VAL A 123 -2.45 0.80 8.35
N ASN A 124 -2.09 -0.48 8.47
CA ASN A 124 -1.23 -1.00 9.54
C ASN A 124 0.25 -1.06 9.18
N LYS A 125 0.65 -0.55 8.00
CA LYS A 125 2.02 -0.66 7.48
C LYS A 125 2.59 0.70 7.16
N VAL A 126 3.89 0.86 7.31
CA VAL A 126 4.61 2.06 6.85
C VAL A 126 4.88 1.92 5.36
N TYR A 127 3.90 2.26 4.54
CA TYR A 127 3.97 2.17 3.09
C TYR A 127 3.61 3.52 2.46
N PRO A 128 4.14 3.82 1.27
CA PRO A 128 3.81 5.06 0.54
C PRO A 128 2.36 5.07 0.04
N ASP A 129 1.73 3.91 -0.12
CA ASP A 129 0.45 3.74 -0.82
C ASP A 129 -0.71 4.53 -0.18
N PRO A 130 -0.94 4.50 1.14
CA PRO A 130 -2.00 5.30 1.76
C PRO A 130 -1.71 6.81 1.77
N ILE A 131 -0.44 7.18 1.88
CA ILE A 131 0.02 8.58 1.82
C ILE A 131 -0.21 9.14 0.42
N LEU A 132 0.15 8.38 -0.62
CA LEU A 132 -0.09 8.75 -2.01
C LEU A 132 -1.58 8.87 -2.31
N ALA A 133 -2.41 7.96 -1.79
CA ALA A 133 -3.86 8.01 -1.97
C ALA A 133 -4.46 9.35 -1.49
N PHE A 134 -3.95 9.90 -0.39
CA PHE A 134 -4.33 11.23 0.09
C PHE A 134 -3.98 12.33 -0.93
N TRP A 135 -2.73 12.38 -1.41
CA TRP A 135 -2.30 13.39 -2.38
C TRP A 135 -3.06 13.31 -3.70
N ILE A 136 -3.33 12.10 -4.17
CA ILE A 136 -4.16 11.85 -5.36
C ILE A 136 -5.58 12.38 -5.16
N CYS A 137 -6.18 12.18 -3.99
CA CYS A 137 -7.54 12.66 -3.69
C CYS A 137 -7.59 14.17 -3.42
N LEU A 138 -6.49 14.77 -2.98
CA LEU A 138 -6.40 16.22 -2.77
C LEU A 138 -6.47 16.98 -4.09
N VAL A 139 -5.92 16.43 -5.18
CA VAL A 139 -5.92 17.05 -6.52
C VAL A 139 -7.33 17.40 -7.03
N PRO A 140 -8.29 16.46 -7.16
CA PRO A 140 -9.64 16.79 -7.63
C PRO A 140 -10.41 17.64 -6.61
N VAL A 141 -10.20 17.45 -5.31
CA VAL A 141 -10.87 18.30 -4.30
C VAL A 141 -10.43 19.75 -4.43
N ALA A 142 -9.12 20.00 -4.57
CA ALA A 142 -8.60 21.34 -4.81
C ALA A 142 -9.07 21.89 -6.17
N ALA A 143 -9.14 21.04 -7.20
CA ALA A 143 -9.62 21.44 -8.51
C ALA A 143 -11.06 21.97 -8.44
N THR A 144 -11.93 21.38 -7.62
CA THR A 144 -13.34 21.79 -7.50
C THR A 144 -13.48 23.24 -7.05
N TYR A 145 -12.53 23.74 -6.24
CA TYR A 145 -12.55 25.10 -5.70
C TYR A 145 -11.69 26.08 -6.51
N ARG A 146 -11.13 25.66 -7.67
CA ARG A 146 -10.17 26.45 -8.44
C ARG A 146 -10.70 27.79 -8.92
N SER A 147 -11.99 27.89 -9.26
CA SER A 147 -12.59 29.14 -9.71
C SER A 147 -12.80 30.12 -8.56
N LYS A 148 -12.93 29.62 -7.31
CA LYS A 148 -13.17 30.43 -6.12
C LYS A 148 -11.87 30.92 -5.47
N TYR A 149 -10.85 30.06 -5.40
CA TYR A 149 -9.56 30.35 -4.77
C TYR A 149 -8.40 29.97 -5.70
N PRO A 150 -8.24 30.63 -6.86
CA PRO A 150 -7.39 30.16 -7.95
C PRO A 150 -5.92 30.00 -7.56
N PHE A 151 -5.34 30.97 -6.85
CA PHE A 151 -3.94 30.87 -6.41
C PHE A 151 -3.72 29.74 -5.38
N LEU A 152 -4.56 29.68 -4.33
CA LEU A 152 -4.42 28.68 -3.28
C LEU A 152 -4.60 27.26 -3.81
N MET A 153 -5.58 27.05 -4.69
CA MET A 153 -5.81 25.73 -5.29
C MET A 153 -4.69 25.36 -6.26
N ALA A 154 -4.16 26.31 -7.03
CA ALA A 154 -2.98 26.09 -7.88
C ALA A 154 -1.78 25.63 -7.04
N LEU A 155 -1.45 26.37 -5.98
CA LEU A 155 -0.38 26.00 -5.06
C LEU A 155 -0.62 24.62 -4.43
N THR A 156 -1.86 24.34 -4.00
CA THR A 156 -2.22 23.05 -3.38
C THR A 156 -2.02 21.89 -4.33
N ILE A 157 -2.44 22.02 -5.60
CA ILE A 157 -2.26 20.98 -6.61
C ILE A 157 -0.79 20.83 -6.98
N SER A 158 -0.04 21.92 -7.16
CA SER A 158 1.41 21.86 -7.39
C SER A 158 2.14 21.12 -6.26
N LEU A 159 1.83 21.44 -5.00
CA LEU A 159 2.40 20.74 -3.84
C LEU A 159 1.97 19.26 -3.80
N ALA A 160 0.70 18.96 -4.08
CA ALA A 160 0.21 17.58 -4.11
C ALA A 160 0.93 16.74 -5.17
N PHE A 161 1.19 17.28 -6.38
CA PHE A 161 1.97 16.59 -7.41
C PHE A 161 3.39 16.30 -6.97
N ILE A 162 4.09 17.30 -6.39
CA ILE A 162 5.50 17.13 -6.00
C ILE A 162 5.66 16.24 -4.77
N ILE A 163 4.85 16.43 -3.73
CA ILE A 163 4.90 15.57 -2.55
C ILE A 163 4.39 14.17 -2.88
N GLY A 164 3.35 14.06 -3.71
CA GLY A 164 2.86 12.78 -4.23
C GLY A 164 3.94 12.03 -5.01
N PHE A 165 4.65 12.69 -5.92
CA PHE A 165 5.77 12.12 -6.67
C PHE A 165 6.94 11.71 -5.76
N SER A 166 7.25 12.53 -4.75
CA SER A 166 8.23 12.23 -3.70
C SER A 166 7.79 11.08 -2.78
N THR A 167 6.49 10.77 -2.72
CA THR A 167 5.97 9.60 -2.00
C THR A 167 6.09 8.35 -2.88
N LYS A 168 5.64 8.44 -4.13
CA LYS A 168 5.71 7.35 -5.13
C LYS A 168 5.53 7.89 -6.53
N GLU A 169 6.20 7.26 -7.48
CA GLU A 169 6.26 7.67 -8.88
C GLU A 169 4.90 7.58 -9.58
N MET A 170 3.99 6.73 -9.08
CA MET A 170 2.64 6.56 -9.62
C MET A 170 1.80 7.86 -9.66
N MET A 171 2.21 8.93 -8.94
CA MET A 171 1.61 10.25 -9.09
C MET A 171 1.66 10.77 -10.54
N VAL A 172 2.65 10.33 -11.32
CA VAL A 172 2.83 10.67 -12.74
C VAL A 172 1.63 10.26 -13.60
N PHE A 173 0.84 9.26 -13.18
CA PHE A 173 -0.40 8.87 -13.88
C PHE A 173 -1.44 9.99 -13.92
N LEU A 174 -1.29 11.02 -13.08
CA LEU A 174 -2.18 12.19 -13.07
C LEU A 174 -1.71 13.36 -13.94
N ILE A 175 -0.56 13.28 -14.62
CA ILE A 175 -0.10 14.37 -15.51
C ILE A 175 -1.14 14.78 -16.56
N PRO A 176 -1.93 13.88 -17.18
CA PRO A 176 -2.98 14.30 -18.11
C PRO A 176 -4.09 15.13 -17.46
N PHE A 177 -4.28 15.06 -16.14
CA PHE A 177 -5.41 15.67 -15.44
C PHE A 177 -5.42 17.21 -15.53
N PRO A 178 -4.34 17.95 -15.20
CA PRO A 178 -4.29 19.40 -15.43
C PRO A 178 -4.57 19.83 -16.88
N ILE A 179 -4.10 19.05 -17.87
CA ILE A 179 -4.34 19.33 -19.29
C ILE A 179 -5.83 19.20 -19.62
N ILE A 180 -6.47 18.13 -19.13
CA ILE A 180 -7.91 17.91 -19.32
C ILE A 180 -8.71 19.04 -18.65
N LEU A 181 -8.33 19.46 -17.44
CA LEU A 181 -8.98 20.58 -16.76
C LEU A 181 -8.85 21.88 -17.54
N PHE A 182 -7.67 22.18 -18.11
CA PHE A 182 -7.46 23.34 -18.95
C PHE A 182 -8.39 23.35 -20.17
N ILE A 183 -8.49 22.22 -20.87
CA ILE A 183 -9.38 22.06 -22.03
C ILE A 183 -10.84 22.26 -21.62
N LEU A 184 -11.26 21.70 -20.47
CA LEU A 184 -12.63 21.85 -19.98
C LEU A 184 -12.95 23.29 -19.59
N ASP A 185 -12.05 23.96 -18.89
CA ASP A 185 -12.25 25.34 -18.44
C ASP A 185 -12.27 26.31 -19.62
N TRP A 186 -11.36 26.14 -20.58
CA TRP A 186 -11.37 26.89 -21.83
C TRP A 186 -12.71 26.73 -22.55
N ARG A 187 -13.15 25.49 -22.78
CA ARG A 187 -14.39 25.21 -23.52
C ARG A 187 -15.64 25.74 -22.82
N ASN A 188 -15.62 25.79 -21.49
CA ASN A 188 -16.72 26.31 -20.68
C ASN A 188 -16.63 27.83 -20.45
N GLY A 189 -15.66 28.53 -21.04
CA GLY A 189 -15.47 29.97 -20.87
C GLY A 189 -15.12 30.38 -19.44
N GLN A 190 -14.52 29.47 -18.66
CA GLN A 190 -14.11 29.75 -17.29
C GLN A 190 -12.83 30.59 -17.25
N ASN A 191 -12.60 31.25 -16.12
CA ASN A 191 -11.43 32.08 -15.92
C ASN A 191 -10.14 31.24 -15.85
N LEU A 192 -9.21 31.49 -16.78
CA LEU A 192 -7.95 30.74 -16.89
C LEU A 192 -6.84 31.17 -15.90
N LYS A 193 -7.11 32.14 -15.01
CA LYS A 193 -6.15 32.59 -13.98
C LYS A 193 -5.57 31.44 -13.15
N TYR A 194 -6.41 30.46 -12.80
CA TYR A 194 -5.96 29.27 -12.07
C TYR A 194 -4.84 28.52 -12.82
N HIS A 195 -4.96 28.33 -14.14
CA HIS A 195 -3.98 27.60 -14.93
C HIS A 195 -2.65 28.34 -15.03
N PHE A 196 -2.70 29.66 -15.16
CA PHE A 196 -1.50 30.50 -15.09
C PHE A 196 -0.80 30.34 -13.73
N TYR A 197 -1.54 30.49 -12.63
CA TYR A 197 -0.98 30.29 -11.28
C TYR A 197 -0.45 28.87 -11.09
N PHE A 198 -1.12 27.85 -11.63
CA PHE A 198 -0.67 26.47 -11.54
C PHE A 198 0.68 26.28 -12.22
N ILE A 199 0.88 26.82 -13.41
CA ILE A 199 2.18 26.76 -14.10
C ILE A 199 3.26 27.47 -13.28
N THR A 200 2.99 28.68 -12.79
CA THR A 200 3.96 29.44 -11.98
C THR A 200 4.31 28.71 -10.68
N CYS A 201 3.32 28.22 -9.94
CA CYS A 201 3.54 27.46 -8.71
C CYS A 201 4.24 26.12 -8.97
N ALA A 202 3.87 25.40 -10.03
CA ALA A 202 4.50 24.13 -10.39
C ALA A 202 5.99 24.33 -10.71
N VAL A 203 6.34 25.34 -11.51
CA VAL A 203 7.73 25.69 -11.80
C VAL A 203 8.48 26.04 -10.51
N ALA A 204 7.92 26.91 -9.66
CA ALA A 204 8.56 27.31 -8.42
C ALA A 204 8.82 26.12 -7.47
N VAL A 205 7.82 25.24 -7.27
CA VAL A 205 7.98 24.05 -6.39
C VAL A 205 8.94 23.03 -7.01
N LEU A 206 8.91 22.82 -8.33
CA LEU A 206 9.86 21.96 -9.03
C LEU A 206 11.29 22.48 -8.91
N SER A 207 11.49 23.80 -9.06
CA SER A 207 12.81 24.42 -8.89
C SER A 207 13.33 24.21 -7.47
N ILE A 208 12.50 24.37 -6.44
CA ILE A 208 12.88 24.09 -5.05
C ILE A 208 13.24 22.60 -4.88
N TYR A 209 12.42 21.70 -5.43
CA TYR A 209 12.63 20.26 -5.35
C TYR A 209 13.94 19.82 -6.02
N PHE A 210 14.21 20.22 -7.26
CA PHE A 210 15.46 19.84 -7.93
C PHE A 210 16.68 20.54 -7.34
N SER A 211 16.53 21.77 -6.85
CA SER A 211 17.62 22.46 -6.15
C SER A 211 17.98 21.75 -4.86
N SER A 212 17.01 21.25 -4.09
CA SER A 212 17.31 20.49 -2.87
C SER A 212 18.08 19.20 -3.18
N TYR A 213 17.74 18.51 -4.28
CA TYR A 213 18.51 17.36 -4.77
C TYR A 213 19.94 17.74 -5.16
N TYR A 214 20.13 18.85 -5.86
CA TYR A 214 21.46 19.35 -6.19
C TYR A 214 22.31 19.62 -4.94
N PHE A 215 21.73 20.22 -3.89
CA PHE A 215 22.46 20.46 -2.64
C PHE A 215 22.82 19.19 -1.87
N ILE A 216 22.03 18.12 -2.00
CA ILE A 216 22.25 16.86 -1.26
C ILE A 216 23.16 15.90 -2.04
N THR A 217 22.95 15.77 -3.34
CA THR A 217 23.57 14.73 -4.19
C THR A 217 24.60 15.30 -5.17
N GLY A 218 24.66 16.62 -5.36
CA GLY A 218 25.46 17.27 -6.39
C GLY A 218 24.83 17.25 -7.79
N GLU A 219 23.69 16.58 -7.98
CA GLU A 219 23.02 16.46 -9.27
C GLU A 219 21.55 16.89 -9.21
N PHE A 220 21.11 17.75 -10.15
CA PHE A 220 19.72 18.20 -10.23
C PHE A 220 18.73 17.06 -10.49
N PHE A 221 19.14 16.09 -11.32
CA PHE A 221 18.27 15.03 -11.81
C PHE A 221 18.53 13.67 -11.15
N SER A 222 19.25 13.63 -10.01
CA SER A 222 19.54 12.39 -9.27
C SER A 222 18.29 11.54 -9.04
N ARG A 223 17.13 12.17 -8.77
CA ARG A 223 15.86 11.44 -8.64
C ARG A 223 15.44 10.69 -9.91
N LEU A 224 15.61 11.31 -11.08
CA LEU A 224 15.23 10.69 -12.36
C LEU A 224 16.19 9.55 -12.69
N SER A 225 17.50 9.76 -12.48
CA SER A 225 18.51 8.70 -12.61
C SER A 225 18.19 7.52 -11.70
N SER A 226 17.90 7.79 -10.42
CA SER A 226 17.53 6.76 -9.44
C SER A 226 16.25 5.99 -9.82
N VAL A 227 15.27 6.65 -10.45
CA VAL A 227 14.06 5.96 -10.94
C VAL A 227 14.41 5.03 -12.10
N ASN A 228 15.28 5.44 -13.02
CA ASN A 228 15.72 4.58 -14.12
C ASN A 228 16.59 3.41 -13.60
N GLU A 229 17.55 3.69 -12.72
CA GLU A 229 18.42 2.69 -12.10
C GLU A 229 17.61 1.68 -11.26
N GLY A 230 16.63 2.15 -10.47
CA GLY A 230 15.78 1.29 -9.65
C GLY A 230 14.92 0.29 -10.45
N HIS A 231 14.86 0.41 -11.77
CA HIS A 231 14.15 -0.49 -12.68
C HIS A 231 15.08 -1.47 -13.41
N TYR A 232 16.02 -2.08 -12.67
CA TYR A 232 16.82 -3.22 -13.15
C TYR A 232 15.94 -4.36 -13.69
N ILE A 233 16.47 -5.08 -14.68
CA ILE A 233 15.84 -6.27 -15.24
C ILE A 233 15.64 -7.30 -14.12
N SER A 234 14.38 -7.60 -13.84
CA SER A 234 13.97 -8.57 -12.82
C SER A 234 12.76 -9.34 -13.33
N GLU A 235 12.37 -10.39 -12.61
CA GLU A 235 11.17 -11.15 -12.94
C GLU A 235 9.89 -10.29 -13.02
N PHE A 236 9.92 -9.08 -12.42
CA PHE A 236 8.81 -8.14 -12.37
C PHE A 236 8.86 -7.05 -13.45
N THR A 237 9.91 -6.96 -14.26
CA THR A 237 9.97 -6.04 -15.41
C THR A 237 9.49 -6.71 -16.69
N TYR A 238 9.23 -5.90 -17.73
CA TYR A 238 8.85 -6.35 -19.07
C TYR A 238 9.89 -6.00 -20.12
N ALA A 239 11.02 -5.41 -19.71
CA ALA A 239 12.08 -4.90 -20.58
C ALA A 239 12.68 -6.00 -21.49
N ASP A 240 12.82 -7.19 -20.94
CA ASP A 240 13.43 -8.38 -21.53
C ASP A 240 12.38 -9.39 -22.01
N LYS A 241 11.09 -9.09 -21.84
CA LYS A 241 10.00 -10.02 -22.16
C LYS A 241 9.52 -9.84 -23.60
N GLY A 242 9.25 -10.96 -24.26
CA GLY A 242 8.73 -10.96 -25.63
C GLY A 242 7.38 -10.23 -25.78
N ILE A 243 7.09 -9.77 -27.00
CA ILE A 243 5.89 -8.99 -27.33
C ILE A 243 4.57 -9.67 -26.93
N SER A 244 4.55 -11.01 -26.91
CA SER A 244 3.39 -11.79 -26.43
C SER A 244 3.07 -11.49 -24.97
N THR A 245 4.07 -11.41 -24.10
CA THR A 245 3.87 -11.12 -22.68
C THR A 245 3.42 -9.68 -22.46
N ILE A 246 3.96 -8.74 -23.23
CA ILE A 246 3.50 -7.34 -23.23
C ILE A 246 2.04 -7.27 -23.72
N ALA A 247 1.69 -7.96 -24.80
CA ALA A 247 0.32 -7.99 -25.32
C ALA A 247 -0.66 -8.57 -24.29
N LYS A 248 -0.30 -9.65 -23.58
CA LYS A 248 -1.10 -10.19 -22.46
C LYS A 248 -1.30 -9.15 -21.36
N ARG A 249 -0.22 -8.43 -21.00
CA ARG A 249 -0.26 -7.33 -20.03
C ARG A 249 -1.22 -6.22 -20.49
N LEU A 250 -1.20 -5.82 -21.75
CA LEU A 250 -2.02 -4.71 -22.24
C LEU A 250 -3.46 -5.09 -22.57
N THR A 251 -3.82 -6.37 -22.55
CA THR A 251 -5.16 -6.83 -22.95
C THR A 251 -5.97 -7.36 -21.76
N TYR A 252 -5.72 -8.60 -21.31
CA TYR A 252 -6.61 -9.27 -20.36
C TYR A 252 -6.03 -9.40 -18.94
N LEU A 253 -4.70 -9.39 -18.76
CA LEU A 253 -4.11 -9.55 -17.42
C LEU A 253 -4.56 -8.49 -16.40
N PRO A 254 -4.77 -7.21 -16.76
CA PRO A 254 -5.30 -6.22 -15.84
C PRO A 254 -6.71 -6.58 -15.35
N LEU A 255 -7.56 -7.10 -16.25
CA LEU A 255 -8.92 -7.56 -15.90
C LEU A 255 -8.86 -8.75 -14.93
N VAL A 256 -8.01 -9.73 -15.23
CA VAL A 256 -7.76 -10.87 -14.34
C VAL A 256 -7.29 -10.39 -12.96
N THR A 257 -6.35 -9.44 -12.93
CA THR A 257 -5.83 -8.88 -11.69
C THR A 257 -6.90 -8.16 -10.89
N PHE A 258 -7.80 -7.40 -11.54
CA PHE A 258 -8.91 -6.76 -10.83
C PHE A 258 -9.86 -7.77 -10.19
N VAL A 259 -10.08 -8.91 -10.85
CA VAL A 259 -10.93 -10.00 -10.35
C VAL A 259 -10.25 -10.73 -9.19
N GLU A 260 -9.04 -11.27 -9.40
CA GLU A 260 -8.28 -12.02 -8.39
C GLU A 260 -8.04 -11.22 -7.10
N ARG A 261 -7.87 -9.90 -7.23
CA ARG A 261 -7.55 -9.02 -6.11
C ARG A 261 -8.76 -8.32 -5.51
N SER A 262 -9.97 -8.76 -5.86
CA SER A 262 -11.26 -8.25 -5.37
C SER A 262 -11.56 -6.78 -5.70
N TYR A 263 -10.82 -6.14 -6.62
CA TYR A 263 -11.12 -4.77 -7.07
C TYR A 263 -12.32 -4.72 -8.01
N TRP A 264 -12.67 -5.84 -8.66
CA TRP A 264 -13.73 -5.93 -9.64
C TRP A 264 -15.08 -5.40 -9.14
N ILE A 265 -15.44 -5.71 -7.87
CA ILE A 265 -16.67 -5.19 -7.27
C ILE A 265 -16.64 -3.66 -7.22
N TRP A 266 -15.53 -3.04 -6.79
CA TRP A 266 -15.42 -1.58 -6.74
C TRP A 266 -15.53 -0.96 -8.14
N LEU A 267 -14.91 -1.59 -9.15
CA LEU A 267 -15.00 -1.14 -10.54
C LEU A 267 -16.43 -1.16 -11.06
N VAL A 268 -17.08 -2.33 -10.98
CA VAL A 268 -18.43 -2.53 -11.52
C VAL A 268 -19.43 -1.61 -10.83
N MET A 269 -19.31 -1.45 -9.51
CA MET A 269 -20.20 -0.61 -8.72
C MET A 269 -19.99 0.89 -8.94
N ALA A 270 -18.78 1.30 -9.40
CA ALA A 270 -18.46 2.69 -9.72
C ALA A 270 -19.01 3.13 -11.09
N ILE A 271 -19.22 2.21 -12.05
CA ILE A 271 -19.64 2.53 -13.43
C ILE A 271 -20.86 3.47 -13.48
N PRO A 272 -21.97 3.22 -12.75
CA PRO A 272 -23.12 4.12 -12.78
C PRO A 272 -22.81 5.54 -12.29
N GLY A 273 -21.89 5.66 -11.32
CA GLY A 273 -21.42 6.94 -10.82
C GLY A 273 -20.60 7.72 -11.83
N ILE A 274 -19.71 7.04 -12.55
CA ILE A 274 -18.91 7.62 -13.64
C ILE A 274 -19.85 8.14 -14.74
N ILE A 275 -20.80 7.32 -15.20
CA ILE A 275 -21.78 7.71 -16.21
C ILE A 275 -22.58 8.93 -15.75
N LYS A 276 -23.07 8.92 -14.50
CA LYS A 276 -23.82 10.03 -13.91
C LYS A 276 -22.96 11.29 -13.79
N ALA A 277 -21.68 11.19 -13.45
CA ALA A 277 -20.77 12.32 -13.32
C ALA A 277 -20.54 13.00 -14.67
N LEU A 278 -20.29 12.21 -15.72
CA LEU A 278 -20.12 12.71 -17.08
C LEU A 278 -21.40 13.35 -17.65
N LYS A 279 -22.58 12.81 -17.31
CA LYS A 279 -23.88 13.35 -17.75
C LYS A 279 -24.30 14.62 -17.00
N THR A 280 -24.24 14.60 -15.67
CA THR A 280 -24.71 15.71 -14.82
C THR A 280 -23.71 16.85 -14.74
N LYS A 281 -22.42 16.58 -15.02
CA LYS A 281 -21.31 17.54 -14.94
C LYS A 281 -21.22 18.25 -13.59
N GLN A 282 -21.63 17.58 -12.50
CA GLN A 282 -21.39 18.09 -11.16
C GLN A 282 -19.88 18.11 -10.90
N MET A 283 -19.34 19.29 -10.62
CA MET A 283 -17.91 19.61 -10.70
C MET A 283 -17.01 18.61 -9.95
N PHE A 284 -17.27 18.39 -8.66
CA PHE A 284 -16.51 17.44 -7.84
C PHE A 284 -16.53 16.01 -8.39
N PHE A 285 -17.71 15.49 -8.72
CA PHE A 285 -17.84 14.12 -9.23
C PHE A 285 -17.26 13.96 -10.64
N LEU A 286 -17.39 15.00 -11.48
CA LEU A 286 -16.78 15.03 -12.80
C LEU A 286 -15.25 14.95 -12.68
N GLU A 287 -14.66 15.75 -11.80
CA GLU A 287 -13.20 15.75 -11.55
C GLU A 287 -12.72 14.41 -10.99
N MET A 288 -13.47 13.81 -10.07
CA MET A 288 -13.18 12.46 -9.58
C MET A 288 -13.28 11.40 -10.68
N ALA A 289 -14.24 11.51 -11.60
CA ALA A 289 -14.35 10.60 -12.74
C ALA A 289 -13.19 10.78 -13.74
N LEU A 290 -12.77 12.01 -14.00
CA LEU A 290 -11.61 12.31 -14.86
C LEU A 290 -10.30 11.83 -14.23
N LEU A 291 -10.14 12.03 -12.91
CA LEU A 291 -9.02 11.49 -12.14
C LEU A 291 -8.95 9.96 -12.31
N LEU A 292 -10.09 9.28 -12.14
CA LEU A 292 -10.17 7.83 -12.28
C LEU A 292 -9.76 7.37 -13.68
N ILE A 293 -10.20 8.06 -14.73
CA ILE A 293 -9.81 7.79 -16.12
C ILE A 293 -8.29 7.96 -16.30
N CYS A 294 -7.69 9.02 -15.77
CA CYS A 294 -6.24 9.23 -15.81
C CYS A 294 -5.50 8.07 -15.12
N LEU A 295 -5.92 7.69 -13.91
CA LEU A 295 -5.30 6.60 -13.17
C LEU A 295 -5.42 5.26 -13.91
N PHE A 296 -6.58 4.95 -14.49
CA PHE A 296 -6.73 3.74 -15.31
C PHE A 296 -5.85 3.76 -16.54
N THR A 297 -5.82 4.88 -17.26
CA THR A 297 -5.02 5.02 -18.47
C THR A 297 -3.54 4.88 -18.15
N GLY A 298 -3.09 5.49 -17.05
CA GLY A 298 -1.73 5.35 -16.54
C GLY A 298 -1.38 3.91 -16.16
N PHE A 299 -2.22 3.28 -15.33
CA PHE A 299 -2.04 1.89 -14.95
C PHE A 299 -2.04 0.94 -16.15
N TRP A 300 -2.84 1.21 -17.18
CA TRP A 300 -2.96 0.32 -18.33
C TRP A 300 -1.79 0.45 -19.31
N PHE A 301 -1.38 1.69 -19.60
CA PHE A 301 -0.53 1.96 -20.76
C PHE A 301 0.80 2.65 -20.44
N MET A 302 0.96 3.33 -19.31
CA MET A 302 2.19 4.10 -19.05
C MET A 302 3.37 3.21 -18.66
N SER A 303 4.56 3.65 -19.08
CA SER A 303 5.83 3.05 -18.71
C SER A 303 6.26 3.50 -17.32
N SER A 304 6.95 2.63 -16.58
CA SER A 304 7.62 3.00 -15.32
C SER A 304 9.02 3.59 -15.51
N THR A 305 9.57 3.52 -16.74
CA THR A 305 10.89 4.02 -17.12
C THR A 305 10.81 4.95 -18.31
N LEU A 306 11.74 5.90 -18.41
CA LEU A 306 11.83 6.81 -19.56
C LEU A 306 12.63 6.23 -20.74
N GLU A 307 13.51 5.26 -20.48
CA GLU A 307 14.44 4.73 -21.50
C GLU A 307 13.82 3.69 -22.42
N PHE A 308 12.96 2.84 -21.89
CA PHE A 308 12.26 1.80 -22.64
C PHE A 308 10.83 1.63 -22.12
N TYR A 309 10.01 0.95 -22.91
CA TYR A 309 8.63 0.67 -22.54
C TYR A 309 8.57 -0.47 -21.51
N ASN A 310 8.18 -0.14 -20.28
CA ASN A 310 8.06 -1.07 -19.18
C ASN A 310 6.72 -0.84 -18.45
N PRO A 311 5.62 -1.47 -18.87
CA PRO A 311 4.34 -1.30 -18.20
C PRO A 311 4.45 -1.76 -16.74
N ILE A 312 3.77 -1.04 -15.84
CA ILE A 312 3.85 -1.34 -14.40
C ILE A 312 3.42 -2.79 -14.11
N TYR A 313 4.18 -3.44 -13.21
CA TYR A 313 3.86 -4.77 -12.71
C TYR A 313 2.47 -4.80 -12.07
N LEU A 314 1.73 -5.89 -12.30
CA LEU A 314 0.34 -6.05 -11.85
C LEU A 314 0.27 -6.52 -10.39
N ASN A 315 0.86 -5.73 -9.49
CA ASN A 315 0.74 -5.97 -8.05
C ASN A 315 -0.50 -5.24 -7.50
N PRO A 316 -1.34 -5.90 -6.67
CA PRO A 316 -2.51 -5.28 -6.05
C PRO A 316 -2.21 -3.98 -5.31
N ARG A 317 -1.00 -3.81 -4.75
CA ARG A 317 -0.62 -2.58 -4.05
C ARG A 317 -0.73 -1.34 -4.94
N HIS A 318 -0.42 -1.46 -6.23
CA HIS A 318 -0.50 -0.33 -7.18
C HIS A 318 -1.93 0.15 -7.42
N LEU A 319 -2.92 -0.69 -7.13
CA LEU A 319 -4.34 -0.38 -7.32
C LEU A 319 -4.96 0.30 -6.10
N VAL A 320 -4.26 0.33 -4.97
CA VAL A 320 -4.76 0.87 -3.70
C VAL A 320 -5.22 2.33 -3.83
N ILE A 321 -4.52 3.13 -4.65
CA ILE A 321 -4.88 4.52 -4.93
C ILE A 321 -6.23 4.71 -5.62
N LEU A 322 -6.77 3.67 -6.25
CA LEU A 322 -8.08 3.72 -6.89
C LEU A 322 -9.21 3.64 -5.86
N VAL A 323 -8.99 3.02 -4.70
CA VAL A 323 -10.06 2.67 -3.75
C VAL A 323 -10.85 3.90 -3.27
N PRO A 324 -10.20 5.00 -2.83
CA PRO A 324 -10.94 6.18 -2.40
C PRO A 324 -11.78 6.80 -3.51
N VAL A 325 -11.23 6.85 -4.73
CA VAL A 325 -11.88 7.42 -5.91
C VAL A 325 -13.08 6.58 -6.34
N LEU A 326 -12.90 5.25 -6.37
CA LEU A 326 -13.98 4.30 -6.64
C LEU A 326 -15.07 4.39 -5.58
N ALA A 327 -14.73 4.49 -4.29
CA ALA A 327 -15.72 4.64 -3.22
C ALA A 327 -16.59 5.90 -3.41
N VAL A 328 -16.00 7.03 -3.86
CA VAL A 328 -16.78 8.23 -4.20
C VAL A 328 -17.69 8.01 -5.41
N MET A 329 -17.19 7.38 -6.48
CA MET A 329 -18.01 7.09 -7.67
C MET A 329 -19.16 6.11 -7.38
N ILE A 330 -18.89 5.05 -6.63
CA ILE A 330 -19.90 4.11 -6.10
C ILE A 330 -20.96 4.89 -5.33
N SER A 331 -20.52 5.74 -4.42
CA SER A 331 -21.43 6.52 -3.57
C SER A 331 -22.33 7.46 -4.36
N PHE A 332 -21.82 8.08 -5.44
CA PHE A 332 -22.60 8.99 -6.28
C PHE A 332 -23.57 8.25 -7.22
N GLY A 333 -23.15 7.07 -7.68
CA GLY A 333 -23.88 6.21 -8.60
C GLY A 333 -24.99 5.37 -7.97
N PHE A 334 -25.07 5.32 -6.63
CA PHE A 334 -25.97 4.39 -5.94
C PHE A 334 -27.45 4.53 -6.33
N THR A 335 -27.92 5.74 -6.68
CA THR A 335 -29.30 5.97 -7.13
C THR A 335 -29.61 5.27 -8.44
N GLU A 336 -28.59 5.08 -9.28
CA GLU A 336 -28.68 4.51 -10.60
C GLU A 336 -28.54 2.98 -10.61
N TRP A 337 -28.14 2.37 -9.51
CA TRP A 337 -27.98 0.91 -9.41
C TRP A 337 -29.25 0.15 -9.77
N LYS A 338 -30.43 0.69 -9.45
CA LYS A 338 -31.72 0.10 -9.86
C LYS A 338 -31.85 0.06 -11.39
N THR A 339 -31.48 1.14 -12.06
CA THR A 339 -31.56 1.31 -13.51
C THR A 339 -30.58 0.37 -14.21
N TYR A 340 -29.35 0.26 -13.69
CA TYR A 340 -28.28 -0.55 -14.28
C TYR A 340 -28.16 -1.96 -13.68
N LYS A 341 -29.13 -2.43 -12.88
CA LYS A 341 -29.02 -3.69 -12.11
C LYS A 341 -28.64 -4.91 -12.96
N LEU A 342 -29.20 -5.03 -14.17
CA LEU A 342 -28.93 -6.17 -15.05
C LEU A 342 -27.51 -6.12 -15.61
N TRP A 343 -27.02 -4.92 -15.92
CA TRP A 343 -25.63 -4.70 -16.35
C TRP A 343 -24.64 -4.98 -15.22
N THR A 344 -24.91 -4.45 -14.03
CA THR A 344 -24.11 -4.71 -12.82
C THR A 344 -24.06 -6.22 -12.53
N PHE A 345 -25.22 -6.90 -12.60
CA PHE A 345 -25.30 -8.36 -12.44
C PHE A 345 -24.45 -9.10 -13.48
N ALA A 346 -24.60 -8.78 -14.76
CA ALA A 346 -23.87 -9.43 -15.85
C ALA A 346 -22.34 -9.22 -15.73
N LEU A 347 -21.90 -8.02 -15.35
CA LEU A 347 -20.48 -7.73 -15.16
C LEU A 347 -19.89 -8.46 -13.95
N LEU A 348 -20.65 -8.61 -12.86
CA LEU A 348 -20.21 -9.41 -11.71
C LEU A 348 -20.12 -10.89 -12.06
N LEU A 349 -21.08 -11.42 -12.83
CA LEU A 349 -21.01 -12.79 -13.37
C LEU A 349 -19.82 -12.98 -14.31
N LEU A 350 -19.52 -12.00 -15.16
CA LEU A 350 -18.30 -12.05 -15.99
C LEU A 350 -17.05 -12.16 -15.11
N GLY A 351 -16.98 -11.40 -14.01
CA GLY A 351 -15.90 -11.54 -13.03
C GLY A 351 -15.84 -12.96 -12.44
N ALA A 352 -16.98 -13.55 -12.09
CA ALA A 352 -17.02 -14.92 -11.59
C ALA A 352 -16.55 -15.95 -12.64
N LEU A 353 -16.92 -15.78 -13.91
CA LEU A 353 -16.44 -16.62 -15.01
C LEU A 353 -14.93 -16.50 -15.20
N ILE A 354 -14.38 -15.29 -15.09
CA ILE A 354 -12.93 -15.07 -15.11
C ILE A 354 -12.27 -15.79 -13.92
N SER A 355 -12.83 -15.67 -12.71
CA SER A 355 -12.32 -16.41 -11.54
C SER A 355 -12.31 -17.92 -11.74
N LEU A 356 -13.38 -18.49 -12.32
CA LEU A 356 -13.44 -19.91 -12.66
C LEU A 356 -12.40 -20.30 -13.70
N ALA A 357 -12.17 -19.47 -14.71
CA ALA A 357 -11.16 -19.70 -15.74
C ALA A 357 -9.73 -19.73 -15.17
N VAL A 358 -9.48 -19.01 -14.07
CA VAL A 358 -8.19 -19.02 -13.35
C VAL A 358 -8.21 -19.97 -12.13
N LEU A 359 -9.26 -20.80 -12.01
CA LEU A 359 -9.42 -21.82 -10.97
C LEU A 359 -9.52 -21.25 -9.53
N ASP A 360 -9.90 -19.98 -9.37
CA ASP A 360 -10.21 -19.38 -8.08
C ASP A 360 -11.71 -19.52 -7.74
N TYR A 361 -12.06 -20.72 -7.27
CA TYR A 361 -13.45 -21.06 -6.91
C TYR A 361 -13.99 -20.20 -5.75
N LYS A 362 -13.12 -19.73 -4.85
CA LYS A 362 -13.53 -18.91 -3.69
C LYS A 362 -13.97 -17.52 -4.18
N MET A 363 -13.18 -16.91 -5.06
CA MET A 363 -13.54 -15.63 -5.67
C MET A 363 -14.76 -15.75 -6.58
N ALA A 364 -14.85 -16.83 -7.36
CA ALA A 364 -16.02 -17.08 -8.21
C ALA A 364 -17.31 -17.15 -7.39
N LEU A 365 -17.32 -17.95 -6.31
CA LEU A 365 -18.46 -18.06 -5.41
C LEU A 365 -18.79 -16.71 -4.77
N TYR A 366 -17.78 -15.98 -4.30
CA TYR A 366 -17.96 -14.65 -3.70
C TYR A 366 -18.63 -13.67 -4.67
N LEU A 367 -18.18 -13.63 -5.93
CA LEU A 367 -18.75 -12.77 -6.97
C LEU A 367 -20.18 -13.21 -7.36
N ILE A 368 -20.46 -14.51 -7.42
CA ILE A 368 -21.82 -15.04 -7.67
C ILE A 368 -22.77 -14.62 -6.55
N VAL A 369 -22.37 -14.81 -5.29
CA VAL A 369 -23.15 -14.41 -4.12
C VAL A 369 -23.39 -12.89 -4.15
N PHE A 370 -22.37 -12.09 -4.45
CA PHE A 370 -22.50 -10.64 -4.56
C PHE A 370 -23.45 -10.24 -5.72
N ALA A 371 -23.34 -10.90 -6.88
CA ALA A 371 -24.23 -10.67 -8.02
C ALA A 371 -25.70 -10.99 -7.66
N SER A 372 -25.95 -12.06 -6.92
CA SER A 372 -27.31 -12.48 -6.54
C SER A 372 -28.11 -11.40 -5.79
N VAL A 373 -27.43 -10.50 -5.07
CA VAL A 373 -28.05 -9.34 -4.39
C VAL A 373 -28.85 -8.46 -5.37
N PHE A 374 -28.41 -8.37 -6.64
CA PHE A 374 -29.07 -7.56 -7.67
C PHE A 374 -30.32 -8.22 -8.27
N ILE A 375 -30.50 -9.53 -8.09
CA ILE A 375 -31.75 -10.22 -8.43
C ILE A 375 -32.84 -9.83 -7.42
N PHE A 376 -32.49 -9.76 -6.13
CA PHE A 376 -33.41 -9.46 -5.03
C PHE A 376 -33.56 -7.95 -4.73
N TRP A 377 -33.37 -7.09 -5.73
CA TRP A 377 -33.32 -5.62 -5.58
C TRP A 377 -34.59 -4.95 -5.04
N HIS A 378 -35.69 -5.70 -4.89
CA HIS A 378 -36.98 -5.15 -4.47
C HIS A 378 -36.97 -4.60 -3.04
N ASN A 379 -36.08 -5.07 -2.16
CA ASN A 379 -35.99 -4.62 -0.76
C ASN A 379 -34.72 -3.78 -0.50
N LYS A 380 -34.85 -2.44 -0.60
CA LYS A 380 -33.72 -1.51 -0.36
C LYS A 380 -33.08 -1.66 1.02
N LYS A 381 -33.87 -1.94 2.06
CA LYS A 381 -33.36 -2.13 3.44
C LYS A 381 -32.50 -3.40 3.53
N LEU A 382 -32.92 -4.46 2.85
CA LEU A 382 -32.15 -5.70 2.78
C LEU A 382 -30.80 -5.46 2.08
N ILE A 383 -30.76 -4.73 0.97
CA ILE A 383 -29.51 -4.43 0.25
C ILE A 383 -28.54 -3.62 1.12
N GLN A 384 -29.06 -2.63 1.85
CA GLN A 384 -28.29 -1.85 2.82
C GLN A 384 -27.76 -2.70 3.99
N LEU A 385 -28.31 -3.89 4.24
CA LEU A 385 -27.77 -4.79 5.26
C LEU A 385 -26.80 -5.81 4.65
N VAL A 386 -27.19 -6.43 3.53
CA VAL A 386 -26.46 -7.54 2.92
C VAL A 386 -25.13 -7.09 2.31
N ILE A 387 -25.08 -5.96 1.58
CA ILE A 387 -23.83 -5.52 0.94
C ILE A 387 -22.73 -5.25 1.98
N PRO A 388 -22.95 -4.46 3.05
CA PRO A 388 -21.92 -4.28 4.07
C PRO A 388 -21.47 -5.58 4.72
N VAL A 389 -22.39 -6.53 4.99
CA VAL A 389 -22.04 -7.83 5.56
C VAL A 389 -21.13 -8.63 4.62
N LEU A 390 -21.48 -8.69 3.32
CA LEU A 390 -20.66 -9.36 2.32
C LEU A 390 -19.27 -8.73 2.17
N LEU A 391 -19.17 -7.40 2.28
CA LEU A 391 -17.90 -6.69 2.18
C LEU A 391 -17.06 -6.77 3.47
N LEU A 392 -17.69 -6.78 4.65
CA LEU A 392 -17.02 -6.88 5.95
C LEU A 392 -16.48 -8.29 6.22
N GLY A 393 -17.15 -9.34 5.71
CA GLY A 393 -16.73 -10.73 5.91
C GLY A 393 -15.26 -10.98 5.54
N PRO A 394 -14.84 -10.71 4.29
CA PRO A 394 -13.44 -10.84 3.87
C PRO A 394 -12.47 -10.02 4.70
N VAL A 395 -12.86 -8.83 5.15
CA VAL A 395 -12.01 -7.97 6.00
C VAL A 395 -11.74 -8.64 7.35
N LEU A 396 -12.78 -9.10 8.04
CA LEU A 396 -12.63 -9.78 9.34
C LEU A 396 -11.82 -11.08 9.20
N MET A 397 -12.11 -11.86 8.15
CA MET A 397 -11.36 -13.08 7.85
C MET A 397 -9.90 -12.79 7.52
N SER A 398 -9.60 -11.67 6.87
CA SER A 398 -8.21 -11.29 6.56
C SER A 398 -7.39 -10.99 7.81
N ILE A 399 -8.00 -10.36 8.83
CA ILE A 399 -7.34 -10.11 10.12
C ILE A 399 -6.98 -11.44 10.79
N TYR A 400 -7.94 -12.37 10.85
CA TYR A 400 -7.73 -13.69 11.43
C TYR A 400 -6.62 -14.44 10.68
N TYR A 401 -6.72 -14.52 9.35
CA TYR A 401 -5.74 -15.21 8.50
C TYR A 401 -4.32 -14.63 8.65
N GLN A 402 -4.15 -13.31 8.68
CA GLN A 402 -2.82 -12.71 8.84
C GLN A 402 -2.23 -12.96 10.24
N LYS A 403 -3.06 -12.91 11.29
CA LYS A 403 -2.63 -13.23 12.65
C LYS A 403 -2.24 -14.68 12.81
N GLU A 404 -3.02 -15.60 12.25
CA GLU A 404 -2.71 -17.03 12.27
C GLU A 404 -1.44 -17.32 11.48
N LYS A 405 -1.28 -16.73 10.30
CA LYS A 405 -0.13 -16.99 9.42
C LYS A 405 1.19 -16.46 9.98
N LYS A 406 1.20 -15.27 10.56
CA LYS A 406 2.42 -14.64 11.09
C LYS A 406 2.66 -14.96 12.57
N ASN A 407 1.60 -14.90 13.37
CA ASN A 407 1.69 -14.93 14.84
C ASN A 407 2.83 -14.06 15.38
N TYR A 408 2.90 -12.82 14.89
CA TYR A 408 4.04 -11.91 15.07
C TYR A 408 4.40 -11.68 16.54
N ASN A 409 3.41 -11.61 17.44
CA ASN A 409 3.66 -11.43 18.87
C ASN A 409 4.35 -12.65 19.50
N HIS A 410 3.96 -13.87 19.12
CA HIS A 410 4.60 -15.12 19.58
C HIS A 410 6.03 -15.23 19.05
N PHE A 411 6.23 -14.92 17.78
CA PHE A 411 7.57 -14.84 17.17
C PHE A 411 8.45 -13.85 17.95
N LYS A 412 7.99 -12.61 18.15
CA LYS A 412 8.76 -11.55 18.82
C LYS A 412 9.09 -11.92 20.27
N SER A 413 8.11 -12.40 21.03
CA SER A 413 8.32 -12.79 22.43
C SER A 413 9.27 -13.98 22.57
N THR A 414 9.15 -14.97 21.69
CA THR A 414 10.01 -16.16 21.74
C THR A 414 11.44 -15.84 21.30
N LEU A 415 11.61 -14.98 20.28
CA LEU A 415 12.93 -14.49 19.87
C LEU A 415 13.62 -13.73 21.01
N ASN A 416 12.93 -12.76 21.63
CA ASN A 416 13.46 -11.99 22.76
C ASN A 416 13.81 -12.92 23.95
N ASN A 417 12.93 -13.87 24.28
CA ASN A 417 13.21 -14.85 25.34
C ASN A 417 14.41 -15.75 25.01
N THR A 418 14.59 -16.12 23.74
CA THR A 418 15.73 -16.93 23.30
C THR A 418 17.03 -16.15 23.41
N ILE A 419 17.02 -14.86 23.06
CA ILE A 419 18.17 -13.95 23.23
C ILE A 419 18.52 -13.81 24.70
N LEU A 420 17.55 -13.52 25.57
CA LEU A 420 17.78 -13.34 27.01
C LEU A 420 18.28 -14.60 27.73
N LYS A 421 17.85 -15.79 27.29
CA LYS A 421 18.27 -17.07 27.89
C LYS A 421 19.59 -17.62 27.35
N THR A 422 20.11 -17.03 26.28
CA THR A 422 21.36 -17.50 25.68
C THR A 422 22.53 -16.79 26.33
N ASP A 423 23.53 -17.57 26.74
CA ASP A 423 24.77 -17.03 27.29
C ASP A 423 25.35 -15.99 26.33
N ILE A 424 25.87 -14.89 26.88
CA ILE A 424 26.48 -13.79 26.15
C ILE A 424 27.61 -14.29 25.24
N GLN A 425 28.22 -15.44 25.55
CA GLN A 425 29.29 -16.02 24.73
C GLN A 425 28.80 -16.88 23.54
N LYS A 426 27.49 -17.17 23.43
CA LYS A 426 26.93 -18.00 22.36
C LYS A 426 26.18 -17.16 21.34
N SER A 427 26.44 -17.43 20.07
CA SER A 427 25.72 -16.77 18.97
C SER A 427 24.31 -17.36 18.79
N ILE A 428 23.40 -16.50 18.33
CA ILE A 428 22.07 -16.88 17.86
C ILE A 428 21.98 -16.47 16.39
N ILE A 429 21.76 -17.45 15.53
CA ILE A 429 21.64 -17.27 14.10
C ILE A 429 20.17 -17.20 13.76
N ILE A 430 19.79 -16.24 12.93
CA ILE A 430 18.41 -15.99 12.51
C ILE A 430 18.32 -15.81 10.99
N ASN A 431 17.11 -15.92 10.47
CA ASN A 431 16.77 -15.55 9.08
C ASN A 431 17.33 -14.16 8.70
N ASN A 432 17.73 -14.00 7.44
CA ASN A 432 18.30 -12.76 6.94
C ASN A 432 17.29 -11.60 7.02
N PHE A 433 16.04 -11.82 6.61
CA PHE A 433 15.02 -10.76 6.69
C PHE A 433 14.70 -10.35 8.15
N VAL A 434 14.79 -11.29 9.10
CA VAL A 434 14.62 -10.99 10.53
C VAL A 434 15.82 -10.20 11.03
N PHE A 435 17.03 -10.57 10.62
CA PHE A 435 18.25 -9.86 10.96
C PHE A 435 18.24 -8.43 10.41
N PHE A 436 17.84 -8.25 9.16
CA PHE A 436 17.65 -6.94 8.56
C PHE A 436 16.69 -6.09 9.41
N SER A 437 15.66 -6.70 9.97
CA SER A 437 14.62 -6.02 10.73
C SER A 437 14.90 -5.91 12.24
N LYS A 438 16.06 -6.37 12.72
CA LYS A 438 16.35 -6.57 14.14
C LYS A 438 16.22 -5.31 15.01
N LYS A 439 16.53 -4.12 14.49
CA LYS A 439 16.40 -2.84 15.24
C LYS A 439 14.95 -2.49 15.57
N ILE A 440 13.99 -3.02 14.81
CA ILE A 440 12.55 -2.79 14.98
C ILE A 440 11.93 -3.88 15.87
N ILE A 441 12.41 -5.12 15.71
CA ILE A 441 11.87 -6.31 16.38
C ILE A 441 12.42 -6.46 17.79
N LEU A 442 13.70 -6.20 18.00
CA LEU A 442 14.33 -6.41 19.28
C LEU A 442 14.24 -5.14 20.13
N ASP A 443 14.03 -5.31 21.43
CA ASP A 443 13.94 -4.17 22.35
C ASP A 443 15.31 -3.50 22.50
N GLN A 444 15.35 -2.18 22.25
CA GLN A 444 16.58 -1.36 22.17
C GLN A 444 17.47 -1.42 23.43
N ASN A 445 16.91 -1.82 24.56
CA ASN A 445 17.62 -1.92 25.84
C ASN A 445 18.44 -3.22 25.99
N ASN A 446 18.34 -4.15 25.05
CA ASN A 446 19.06 -5.42 25.14
C ASN A 446 20.50 -5.28 24.63
N LEU A 447 21.48 -5.33 25.54
CA LEU A 447 22.93 -5.26 25.26
C LEU A 447 23.46 -6.39 24.35
N SER A 448 22.64 -7.41 24.05
CA SER A 448 23.05 -8.64 23.35
C SER A 448 22.90 -8.61 21.83
N TYR A 449 22.74 -7.44 21.19
CA TYR A 449 22.66 -7.33 19.72
C TYR A 449 23.87 -7.90 18.99
N SER A 450 25.05 -7.89 19.63
CA SER A 450 26.29 -8.42 19.06
C SER A 450 26.25 -9.93 18.77
N ASN A 451 25.41 -10.65 19.51
CA ASN A 451 25.36 -12.11 19.49
C ASN A 451 24.34 -12.63 18.48
N VAL A 452 23.48 -11.76 17.95
CA VAL A 452 22.55 -12.11 16.89
C VAL A 452 23.30 -12.02 15.57
N LYS A 453 23.32 -13.11 14.82
CA LYS A 453 24.05 -13.31 13.57
C LYS A 453 23.09 -13.64 12.43
N ASP A 454 23.45 -13.22 11.25
CA ASP A 454 22.72 -13.52 10.01
C ASP A 454 23.10 -14.91 9.49
N ILE A 455 22.10 -15.69 9.09
CA ILE A 455 22.31 -17.02 8.51
C ILE A 455 23.16 -16.99 7.23
N GLN A 456 23.15 -15.89 6.48
CA GLN A 456 23.86 -15.79 5.21
C GLN A 456 25.27 -15.20 5.36
N SER A 457 25.41 -14.08 6.07
CA SER A 457 26.67 -13.31 6.07
C SER A 457 27.66 -13.68 7.19
N ASP A 458 27.23 -14.38 8.23
CA ASP A 458 28.05 -14.62 9.43
C ASP A 458 28.49 -16.09 9.61
N VAL A 459 28.39 -16.93 8.57
CA VAL A 459 28.64 -18.38 8.68
C VAL A 459 30.06 -18.69 9.16
N GLU A 460 31.08 -18.02 8.62
CA GLU A 460 32.48 -18.22 9.01
C GLU A 460 32.71 -17.86 10.50
N ILE A 461 32.08 -16.78 10.96
CA ILE A 461 32.18 -16.33 12.36
C ILE A 461 31.58 -17.38 13.28
N VAL A 462 30.46 -17.99 12.88
CA VAL A 462 29.79 -19.05 13.63
C VAL A 462 30.66 -20.30 13.69
N LEU A 463 31.24 -20.71 12.56
CA LEU A 463 32.08 -21.91 12.47
C LEU A 463 33.32 -21.82 13.34
N SER A 464 33.86 -20.62 13.54
CA SER A 464 35.02 -20.37 14.40
C SER A 464 34.74 -20.55 15.91
N GLN A 465 33.48 -20.68 16.33
CA GLN A 465 33.12 -20.71 17.76
C GLN A 465 33.14 -22.11 18.36
N GLU A 466 34.04 -22.35 19.32
CA GLU A 466 34.15 -23.65 19.99
C GLU A 466 32.94 -24.04 20.85
N LYS A 467 32.13 -23.07 21.32
CA LYS A 467 31.11 -23.29 22.37
C LYS A 467 29.70 -23.65 21.86
N GLY A 468 29.55 -23.90 20.56
CA GLY A 468 28.26 -24.15 19.92
C GLY A 468 27.35 -22.91 19.88
N PHE A 469 26.25 -22.99 19.12
CA PHE A 469 25.36 -21.85 18.86
C PHE A 469 23.90 -22.30 18.81
N LYS A 470 22.97 -21.33 18.75
CA LYS A 470 21.55 -21.59 18.49
C LYS A 470 21.14 -21.07 17.13
N LEU A 471 20.27 -21.81 16.47
CA LEU A 471 19.59 -21.40 15.24
C LEU A 471 18.12 -21.13 15.58
N PHE A 472 17.63 -19.95 15.26
CA PHE A 472 16.24 -19.55 15.44
C PHE A 472 15.66 -19.22 14.06
N ILE A 473 14.74 -20.05 13.59
CA ILE A 473 14.08 -19.89 12.29
C ILE A 473 12.63 -19.47 12.49
N TYR A 474 12.23 -18.41 11.82
CA TYR A 474 10.85 -17.96 11.73
C TYR A 474 10.23 -18.42 10.41
N LYS A 475 9.41 -19.47 10.46
CA LYS A 475 8.81 -20.20 9.32
C LYS A 475 7.99 -19.34 8.35
N TYR A 476 7.67 -18.09 8.71
CA TYR A 476 7.05 -17.14 7.80
C TYR A 476 7.91 -16.84 6.56
N TYR A 477 9.21 -17.14 6.57
CA TYR A 477 10.09 -17.06 5.39
C TYR A 477 9.53 -17.85 4.19
N LEU A 478 8.90 -19.00 4.40
CA LEU A 478 8.26 -19.80 3.34
C LEU A 478 7.19 -19.03 2.55
N HIS A 479 6.68 -17.94 3.13
CA HIS A 479 5.70 -17.08 2.50
C HIS A 479 6.25 -15.72 2.05
N ALA A 480 7.23 -15.17 2.76
CA ALA A 480 7.77 -13.84 2.48
C ALA A 480 9.02 -13.88 1.60
N TYR A 481 9.89 -14.87 1.83
CA TYR A 481 11.21 -15.05 1.20
C TYR A 481 11.50 -16.54 1.01
N PRO A 482 10.80 -17.25 0.09
CA PRO A 482 10.98 -18.69 -0.12
C PRO A 482 12.42 -19.09 -0.45
N GLU A 483 13.19 -18.18 -1.04
CA GLU A 483 14.62 -18.33 -1.33
C GLU A 483 15.48 -18.58 -0.07
N GLU A 484 15.02 -18.17 1.12
CA GLU A 484 15.73 -18.46 2.37
C GLU A 484 15.74 -19.96 2.71
N ASP A 485 14.87 -20.77 2.10
CA ASP A 485 14.94 -22.23 2.27
C ASP A 485 16.28 -22.77 1.77
N GLN A 486 16.76 -22.25 0.64
CA GLN A 486 18.05 -22.65 0.08
C GLN A 486 19.19 -22.24 1.02
N TYR A 487 19.15 -21.01 1.55
CA TYR A 487 20.16 -20.53 2.50
C TYR A 487 20.19 -21.39 3.77
N LEU A 488 19.03 -21.82 4.26
CA LEU A 488 18.93 -22.69 5.43
C LEU A 488 19.51 -24.08 5.16
N GLN A 489 19.26 -24.65 3.98
CA GLN A 489 19.81 -25.95 3.58
C GLN A 489 21.33 -25.88 3.42
N ASP A 490 21.83 -24.85 2.74
CA ASP A 490 23.27 -24.65 2.54
C ASP A 490 23.99 -24.43 3.88
N PHE A 491 23.41 -23.59 4.75
CA PHE A 491 23.91 -23.37 6.10
C PHE A 491 24.00 -24.68 6.90
N ARG A 492 22.92 -25.48 6.94
CA ARG A 492 22.91 -26.75 7.67
C ARG A 492 23.98 -27.72 7.16
N LYS A 493 24.11 -27.85 5.84
CA LYS A 493 25.13 -28.70 5.22
C LYS A 493 26.55 -28.27 5.60
N GLU A 494 26.81 -26.97 5.60
CA GLU A 494 28.11 -26.43 5.98
C GLU A 494 28.43 -26.68 7.45
N ILE A 495 27.45 -26.49 8.33
CA ILE A 495 27.57 -26.77 9.77
C ILE A 495 27.82 -28.26 10.05
N GLU A 496 27.10 -29.16 9.37
CA GLU A 496 27.30 -30.61 9.47
C GLU A 496 28.70 -31.04 9.02
N ASN A 497 29.19 -30.49 7.89
CA ASN A 497 30.55 -30.76 7.39
C ASN A 497 31.65 -30.34 8.38
N ASN A 498 31.36 -29.40 9.28
CA ASN A 498 32.29 -28.93 10.31
C ASN A 498 32.14 -29.68 11.65
N GLY A 499 31.37 -30.77 11.70
CA GLY A 499 31.28 -31.67 12.85
C GLY A 499 30.32 -31.21 13.95
N TYR A 500 29.37 -30.32 13.64
CA TYR A 500 28.31 -29.94 14.54
C TYR A 500 27.11 -30.90 14.45
N THR A 501 26.45 -31.11 15.58
CA THR A 501 25.19 -31.88 15.67
C THR A 501 24.04 -30.97 16.03
N GLU A 502 22.92 -31.11 15.32
CA GLU A 502 21.68 -30.38 15.59
C GLU A 502 20.86 -31.09 16.67
N LYS A 503 20.44 -30.34 17.69
CA LYS A 503 19.39 -30.74 18.64
C LYS A 503 18.26 -29.74 18.59
N VAL A 504 17.10 -30.14 18.06
CA VAL A 504 15.90 -29.32 18.07
C VAL A 504 15.41 -29.14 19.52
N LEU A 505 15.37 -27.90 19.99
CA LEU A 505 14.91 -27.53 21.32
C LEU A 505 13.41 -27.24 21.34
N MET A 506 12.91 -26.63 20.27
CA MET A 506 11.51 -26.25 20.12
C MET A 506 11.14 -26.21 18.64
N GLU A 507 9.97 -26.72 18.31
CA GLU A 507 9.37 -26.56 16.99
C GLU A 507 7.86 -26.39 17.16
N ASP A 508 7.32 -25.35 16.53
CA ASP A 508 5.88 -25.15 16.38
C ASP A 508 5.55 -24.72 14.93
N ASN A 509 4.32 -24.26 14.71
CA ASN A 509 3.85 -23.85 13.38
C ASN A 509 4.57 -22.61 12.83
N TRP A 510 5.19 -21.80 13.69
CA TRP A 510 5.78 -20.51 13.33
C TRP A 510 7.29 -20.48 13.49
N ILE A 511 7.86 -21.23 14.43
CA ILE A 511 9.28 -21.13 14.78
C ILE A 511 9.94 -22.50 14.96
N VAL A 512 11.23 -22.56 14.64
CA VAL A 512 12.13 -23.67 14.98
C VAL A 512 13.32 -23.09 15.75
N ILE A 513 13.64 -23.70 16.89
CA ILE A 513 14.83 -23.37 17.66
C ILE A 513 15.66 -24.64 17.79
N SER A 514 16.87 -24.59 17.23
CA SER A 514 17.83 -25.68 17.29
C SER A 514 19.10 -25.24 18.00
N GLN A 515 19.74 -26.16 18.70
CA GLN A 515 21.05 -25.97 19.29
C GLN A 515 22.07 -26.83 18.56
N PHE A 516 23.17 -26.21 18.16
CA PHE A 516 24.29 -26.89 17.50
C PHE A 516 25.46 -27.00 18.48
N SER A 517 26.00 -28.21 18.60
CA SER A 517 27.19 -28.51 19.41
C SER A 517 28.19 -29.33 18.62
N ARG A 518 29.48 -29.00 18.72
CA ARG A 518 30.54 -29.77 18.09
C ARG A 518 30.69 -31.12 18.80
N ILE A 519 30.77 -32.20 18.04
CA ILE A 519 31.17 -33.50 18.58
C ILE A 519 32.67 -33.40 18.86
N ASN A 520 33.06 -33.51 20.13
CA ASN A 520 34.47 -33.61 20.53
C ASN A 520 35.04 -34.99 20.20
#